data_AF-C4XNI3-F1
#
_entry.id   AF-C4XNI3-F1
#
_cell.length_a   1.000
_cell.length_b   1.000
_cell.length_c   1.000
_cell.angle_alpha   90.00
_cell.angle_beta   90.00
_cell.angle_gamma   90.00
#
_symmetry.space_group_name_H-M   'P 1'
#
loop_
_entity.id
_entity.type
_entity.pdbx_description
1 polymer ?
#
loop_
_entity_poly.entity_id
_entity_poly.type
_entity_poly.pdbx_seq_one_letter_code
_entity_poly.pdbx_strand_id
1 'polypeptide(L)'
;MSSLEDIRKEYEELASLPSDADGNAKRKRGFAFERLLNKLFALNGLEPRTGFRPAGEQIDGSLYLDGRIYLLEAKWHADPLPASTLYQFKGKVDGKLAGTIGIFISMSGYAEDAVDALILGKELNIVLLDQRDMDASIVRGSGFKSVLKFKLRKAAEEGAIYFPMEGDLVTADKTSAVEIDLLRYDHATGGIMATQPAQPAAADLLIVCEGDSDRVVIATLAERILAAAGSRRSIKIMTAMGKMAIPRVANAMWSTFNSESKVLIVVDGDNDPTGTASMLRNGMEFPDWIAAIANPSIETWLDLDFETLRRRGGKSRIKQYRKASESLDIDAVRLRDTQFAQFYNAILGA
;
A
#
# COMPACT_ATOMS: atom_id res chain seq x y z
N MET A 1 27.78 -4.15 -17.62
CA MET A 1 26.43 -3.79 -17.13
C MET A 1 26.15 -4.66 -15.91
N SER A 2 25.50 -4.14 -14.86
CA SER A 2 25.06 -4.98 -13.73
C SER A 2 23.90 -5.86 -14.17
N SER A 3 23.90 -7.13 -13.75
CA SER A 3 22.75 -8.03 -13.91
C SER A 3 21.65 -7.69 -12.91
N LEU A 4 20.44 -8.25 -13.11
CA LEU A 4 19.38 -8.16 -12.11
C LEU A 4 19.77 -8.87 -10.80
N GLU A 5 20.56 -9.93 -10.87
CA GLU A 5 21.02 -10.69 -9.70
C GLU A 5 22.03 -9.87 -8.87
N ASP A 6 22.94 -9.14 -9.51
CA ASP A 6 23.84 -8.20 -8.82
C ASP A 6 23.07 -7.12 -8.06
N ILE A 7 22.04 -6.55 -8.69
CA ILE A 7 21.17 -5.52 -8.09
C ILE A 7 20.34 -6.10 -6.94
N ARG A 8 19.82 -7.33 -7.09
CA ARG A 8 19.09 -8.02 -6.03
C ARG A 8 19.99 -8.25 -4.81
N LYS A 9 21.22 -8.73 -5.01
CA LYS A 9 22.19 -8.93 -3.93
C LYS A 9 22.55 -7.63 -3.22
N GLU A 10 22.87 -6.56 -3.97
CA GLU A 10 23.16 -5.24 -3.40
C GLU A 10 21.95 -4.68 -2.62
N TYR A 11 20.73 -4.95 -3.08
CA TYR A 11 19.50 -4.54 -2.42
C TYR A 11 19.28 -5.29 -1.09
N GLU A 12 19.46 -6.61 -1.09
CA GLU A 12 19.39 -7.47 0.11
C GLU A 12 20.46 -7.07 1.14
N GLU A 13 21.69 -6.78 0.71
CA GLU A 13 22.76 -6.26 1.56
C GLU A 13 22.37 -4.92 2.23
N LEU A 14 21.75 -3.99 1.50
CA LEU A 14 21.27 -2.71 2.05
C LEU A 14 20.08 -2.89 3.01
N ALA A 15 19.18 -3.84 2.71
CA ALA A 15 18.04 -4.18 3.55
C ALA A 15 18.46 -4.87 4.86
N SER A 16 19.60 -5.58 4.86
CA SER A 16 20.14 -6.27 6.04
C SER A 16 20.67 -5.35 7.15
N LEU A 17 20.82 -4.04 6.89
CA LEU A 17 21.37 -3.10 7.87
C LEU A 17 20.49 -3.01 9.13
N PRO A 18 21.03 -3.28 10.34
CA PRO A 18 20.27 -3.24 11.59
C PRO A 18 19.58 -1.90 11.88
N SER A 19 18.41 -1.96 12.52
CA SER A 19 17.60 -0.76 12.84
C SER A 19 18.28 0.18 13.84
N ASP A 20 19.14 -0.36 14.70
CA ASP A 20 19.96 0.34 15.71
C ASP A 20 21.30 0.85 15.16
N ALA A 21 21.62 0.58 13.88
CA ALA A 21 22.84 1.08 13.23
C ALA A 21 22.98 2.61 13.35
N ASP A 22 24.23 3.09 13.41
CA ASP A 22 24.54 4.50 13.64
C ASP A 22 24.10 5.42 12.48
N GLY A 23 24.12 6.73 12.73
CA GLY A 23 23.73 7.73 11.74
C GLY A 23 24.64 7.73 10.49
N ASN A 24 25.89 7.28 10.61
CA ASN A 24 26.84 7.22 9.51
C ASN A 24 26.53 6.04 8.57
N ALA A 25 26.28 4.85 9.12
CA ALA A 25 25.85 3.67 8.38
C ALA A 25 24.50 3.91 7.68
N LYS A 26 23.53 4.51 8.37
CA LYS A 26 22.24 4.91 7.77
C LYS A 26 22.41 5.90 6.61
N ARG A 27 23.29 6.90 6.75
CA ARG A 27 23.61 7.84 5.66
C ARG A 27 24.31 7.15 4.48
N LYS A 28 25.28 6.26 4.75
CA LYS A 28 25.96 5.45 3.72
C LYS A 28 24.98 4.56 2.96
N ARG A 29 23.98 3.96 3.66
CA ARG A 29 22.89 3.19 3.03
C ARG A 29 22.06 4.06 2.08
N GLY A 30 21.71 5.28 2.47
CA GLY A 30 21.01 6.23 1.59
C GLY A 30 21.75 6.47 0.27
N PHE A 31 23.01 6.90 0.34
CA PHE A 31 23.83 7.10 -0.86
C PHE A 31 24.09 5.83 -1.68
N ALA A 32 24.12 4.65 -1.04
CA ALA A 32 24.23 3.37 -1.74
C ALA A 32 22.93 3.01 -2.47
N PHE A 33 21.78 3.28 -1.86
CA PHE A 33 20.47 3.09 -2.47
C PHE A 33 20.25 4.00 -3.67
N GLU A 34 20.64 5.28 -3.61
CA GLU A 34 20.65 6.18 -4.78
C GLU A 34 21.44 5.58 -5.96
N ARG A 35 22.62 5.00 -5.70
CA ARG A 35 23.42 4.33 -6.74
C ARG A 35 22.76 3.06 -7.26
N LEU A 36 22.14 2.27 -6.38
CA LEU A 36 21.38 1.07 -6.76
C LEU A 36 20.19 1.42 -7.66
N LEU A 37 19.42 2.44 -7.32
CA LEU A 37 18.32 2.94 -8.14
C LEU A 37 18.80 3.37 -9.53
N ASN A 38 19.92 4.11 -9.62
CA ASN A 38 20.51 4.45 -10.92
C ASN A 38 20.90 3.21 -11.75
N LYS A 39 21.47 2.15 -11.14
CA LYS A 39 21.73 0.88 -11.84
C LYS A 39 20.43 0.22 -12.32
N LEU A 40 19.41 0.16 -11.46
CA LEU A 40 18.11 -0.45 -11.74
C LEU A 40 17.38 0.25 -12.89
N PHE A 41 17.36 1.58 -12.89
CA PHE A 41 16.72 2.38 -13.93
C PHE A 41 17.45 2.28 -15.26
N ALA A 42 18.79 2.23 -15.26
CA ALA A 42 19.59 1.99 -16.46
C ALA A 42 19.31 0.60 -17.04
N LEU A 43 19.26 -0.45 -16.20
CA LEU A 43 18.90 -1.81 -16.60
C LEU A 43 17.46 -1.88 -17.17
N ASN A 44 16.55 -1.04 -16.68
CA ASN A 44 15.15 -0.97 -17.14
C ASN A 44 14.94 -0.05 -18.36
N GLY A 45 16.01 0.55 -18.91
CA GLY A 45 15.91 1.45 -20.06
C GLY A 45 15.13 2.73 -19.75
N LEU A 46 15.42 3.36 -18.60
CA LEU A 46 14.78 4.58 -18.11
C LEU A 46 15.73 5.80 -18.07
N GLU A 47 16.85 5.74 -18.81
CA GLU A 47 17.85 6.82 -18.98
C GLU A 47 18.08 7.70 -17.72
N PRO A 48 18.51 7.10 -16.59
CA PRO A 48 18.57 7.81 -15.33
C PRO A 48 19.68 8.86 -15.30
N ARG A 49 19.39 9.96 -14.62
CA ARG A 49 20.34 11.01 -14.25
C ARG A 49 20.51 11.04 -12.74
N THR A 50 21.75 10.93 -12.29
CA THR A 50 22.14 11.06 -10.88
C THR A 50 21.83 12.46 -10.33
N GLY A 51 21.80 12.58 -9.00
CA GLY A 51 21.40 13.79 -8.29
C GLY A 51 22.08 15.08 -8.78
N PHE A 52 21.27 16.12 -8.87
CA PHE A 52 21.64 17.42 -9.45
C PHE A 52 21.01 18.57 -8.67
N ARG A 53 21.56 19.78 -8.83
CA ARG A 53 21.21 20.92 -7.97
C ARG A 53 20.84 22.19 -8.75
N PRO A 54 19.69 22.27 -9.43
CA PRO A 54 19.25 23.49 -10.10
C PRO A 54 18.98 24.60 -9.08
N ALA A 55 19.46 25.81 -9.33
CA ALA A 55 19.17 27.00 -8.51
C ALA A 55 19.37 26.84 -6.98
N GLY A 56 20.23 25.90 -6.54
CA GLY A 56 20.50 25.62 -5.13
C GLY A 56 19.57 24.57 -4.47
N GLU A 57 18.49 24.18 -5.13
CA GLU A 57 17.58 23.10 -4.73
C GLU A 57 18.16 21.74 -5.11
N GLN A 58 18.22 20.77 -4.19
CA GLN A 58 18.74 19.42 -4.48
C GLN A 58 17.62 18.47 -4.89
N ILE A 59 17.85 17.74 -5.99
CA ILE A 59 17.04 16.62 -6.49
C ILE A 59 17.92 15.37 -6.50
N ASP A 60 17.41 14.23 -6.00
CA ASP A 60 18.19 12.98 -5.87
C ASP A 60 18.42 12.30 -7.23
N GLY A 61 17.54 12.55 -8.20
CA GLY A 61 17.75 12.19 -9.60
C GLY A 61 16.58 12.50 -10.51
N SER A 62 16.64 12.01 -11.74
CA SER A 62 15.50 11.98 -12.66
C SER A 62 15.60 10.78 -13.59
N LEU A 63 14.49 10.35 -14.16
CA LEU A 63 14.44 9.28 -15.16
C LEU A 63 13.57 9.69 -16.35
N TYR A 64 13.80 9.06 -17.50
CA TYR A 64 13.01 9.22 -18.71
C TYR A 64 12.11 8.00 -18.91
N LEU A 65 10.86 8.24 -19.26
CA LEU A 65 9.91 7.19 -19.61
C LEU A 65 8.93 7.75 -20.67
N ASP A 66 8.83 7.05 -21.80
CA ASP A 66 7.84 7.25 -22.87
C ASP A 66 7.59 8.72 -23.25
N GLY A 67 8.66 9.49 -23.46
CA GLY A 67 8.58 10.90 -23.89
C GLY A 67 8.56 11.93 -22.77
N ARG A 68 8.64 11.51 -21.49
CA ARG A 68 8.57 12.42 -20.32
C ARG A 68 9.73 12.22 -19.36
N ILE A 69 10.13 13.31 -18.71
CA ILE A 69 11.10 13.31 -17.60
C ILE A 69 10.33 13.31 -16.28
N TYR A 70 10.73 12.42 -15.38
CA TYR A 70 10.20 12.29 -14.03
C TYR A 70 11.29 12.68 -13.03
N LEU A 71 10.97 13.53 -12.06
CA LEU A 71 11.90 13.84 -10.96
C LEU A 71 11.85 12.75 -9.90
N LEU A 72 12.95 12.54 -9.19
CA LEU A 72 13.08 11.50 -8.17
C LEU A 72 13.55 12.08 -6.83
N GLU A 73 12.90 11.64 -5.76
CA GLU A 73 13.43 11.68 -4.38
C GLU A 73 13.41 10.26 -3.81
N ALA A 74 14.47 9.84 -3.11
CA ALA A 74 14.57 8.50 -2.55
C ALA A 74 15.02 8.55 -1.08
N LYS A 75 14.27 7.89 -0.18
CA LYS A 75 14.51 7.95 1.26
C LYS A 75 14.48 6.57 1.91
N TRP A 76 15.46 6.32 2.79
CA TRP A 76 15.58 5.09 3.58
C TRP A 76 15.73 5.37 5.07
N HIS A 77 14.69 6.00 5.64
CA HIS A 77 14.58 6.28 7.07
C HIS A 77 14.18 5.02 7.87
N ALA A 78 14.05 5.17 9.19
CA ALA A 78 13.57 4.11 10.07
C ALA A 78 12.03 4.09 10.16
N ASP A 79 11.44 5.29 10.24
CA ASP A 79 10.01 5.50 10.45
C ASP A 79 9.31 6.01 9.17
N PRO A 80 7.99 5.81 9.03
CA PRO A 80 7.22 6.32 7.89
C PRO A 80 7.29 7.85 7.77
N LEU A 81 7.27 8.36 6.53
CA LEU A 81 7.49 9.79 6.28
C LEU A 81 6.20 10.62 6.45
N PRO A 82 6.27 11.81 7.09
CA PRO A 82 5.12 12.70 7.26
C PRO A 82 4.84 13.53 6.00
N ALA A 83 3.60 14.04 5.90
CA ALA A 83 3.13 14.89 4.80
C ALA A 83 4.08 16.05 4.44
N SER A 84 4.71 16.67 5.44
CA SER A 84 5.65 17.78 5.26
C SER A 84 6.85 17.44 4.36
N THR A 85 7.31 16.19 4.38
CA THR A 85 8.41 15.73 3.51
C THR A 85 7.93 15.60 2.05
N LEU A 86 6.69 15.17 1.86
CA LEU A 86 6.05 15.05 0.55
C LEU A 86 5.76 16.43 -0.06
N TYR A 87 5.24 17.36 0.74
CA TYR A 87 5.04 18.76 0.32
C TYR A 87 6.35 19.46 -0.05
N GLN A 88 7.45 19.19 0.68
CA GLN A 88 8.77 19.70 0.31
C GLN A 88 9.18 19.21 -1.08
N PHE A 89 9.04 17.92 -1.39
CA PHE A 89 9.34 17.39 -2.72
C PHE A 89 8.38 17.91 -3.79
N LYS A 90 7.07 17.97 -3.49
CA LYS A 90 6.05 18.52 -4.39
C LYS A 90 6.39 19.95 -4.82
N GLY A 91 6.79 20.81 -3.88
CA GLY A 91 7.25 22.17 -4.20
C GLY A 91 8.42 22.21 -5.19
N LYS A 92 9.35 21.25 -5.10
CA LYS A 92 10.43 21.10 -6.09
C LYS A 92 9.89 20.73 -7.47
N VAL A 93 8.86 19.88 -7.55
CA VAL A 93 8.22 19.45 -8.81
C VAL A 93 7.38 20.58 -9.42
N ASP A 94 6.63 21.31 -8.60
CA ASP A 94 5.82 22.47 -8.99
C ASP A 94 6.67 23.58 -9.62
N GLY A 95 7.91 23.76 -9.14
CA GLY A 95 8.90 24.70 -9.69
C GLY A 95 9.58 24.24 -10.99
N LYS A 96 8.92 23.43 -11.83
CA LYS A 96 9.45 22.88 -13.10
C LYS A 96 8.45 23.10 -14.24
N LEU A 97 8.64 22.44 -15.38
CA LEU A 97 7.71 22.55 -16.52
C LEU A 97 6.32 22.04 -16.11
N ALA A 98 5.26 22.73 -16.54
CA ALA A 98 3.89 22.30 -16.29
C ALA A 98 3.68 20.84 -16.76
N GLY A 99 3.08 20.01 -15.90
CA GLY A 99 2.93 18.57 -16.15
C GLY A 99 4.15 17.71 -15.81
N THR A 100 5.21 18.26 -15.20
CA THR A 100 6.27 17.45 -14.59
C THR A 100 5.67 16.60 -13.46
N ILE A 101 6.01 15.31 -13.44
CA ILE A 101 5.59 14.37 -12.40
C ILE A 101 6.81 13.98 -11.55
N GLY A 102 6.64 13.98 -10.23
CA GLY A 102 7.61 13.44 -9.28
C GLY A 102 7.35 11.98 -8.95
N ILE A 103 8.41 11.24 -8.68
CA ILE A 103 8.42 9.89 -8.14
C ILE A 103 9.09 9.98 -6.78
N PHE A 104 8.37 9.60 -5.72
CA PHE A 104 8.92 9.53 -4.37
C PHE A 104 9.05 8.07 -3.97
N ILE A 105 10.24 7.63 -3.55
CA ILE A 105 10.48 6.26 -3.06
C ILE A 105 10.81 6.33 -1.56
N SER A 106 10.00 5.67 -0.72
CA SER A 106 10.22 5.58 0.73
C SER A 106 10.31 4.14 1.22
N MET A 107 11.51 3.71 1.60
CA MET A 107 11.75 2.35 2.12
C MET A 107 11.16 2.12 3.52
N SER A 108 10.61 3.15 4.17
CA SER A 108 9.83 3.07 5.41
C SER A 108 8.35 3.40 5.22
N GLY A 109 7.90 3.59 3.97
CA GLY A 109 6.54 4.03 3.65
C GLY A 109 6.24 5.46 4.08
N TYR A 110 4.96 5.76 4.28
CA TYR A 110 4.41 7.08 4.59
C TYR A 110 3.50 6.97 5.82
N ALA A 111 3.36 8.05 6.58
CA ALA A 111 2.42 8.09 7.70
C ALA A 111 0.97 7.97 7.18
N GLU A 112 0.08 7.40 8.00
CA GLU A 112 -1.31 7.09 7.65
C GLU A 112 -2.07 8.36 7.18
N ASP A 113 -1.77 9.52 7.78
CA ASP A 113 -2.33 10.84 7.44
C ASP A 113 -1.63 11.54 6.26
N ALA A 114 -0.45 11.09 5.83
CA ALA A 114 0.39 11.81 4.87
C ALA A 114 -0.14 11.75 3.43
N VAL A 115 -0.79 10.63 3.09
CA VAL A 115 -1.36 10.36 1.77
C VAL A 115 -2.69 11.10 1.63
N ASP A 116 -3.52 11.06 2.66
CA ASP A 116 -4.79 11.80 2.72
C ASP A 116 -4.57 13.31 2.66
N ALA A 117 -3.54 13.84 3.35
CA ALA A 117 -3.15 15.23 3.24
C ALA A 117 -2.84 15.63 1.79
N LEU A 118 -2.14 14.78 1.02
CA LEU A 118 -1.88 15.03 -0.40
C LEU A 118 -3.15 14.95 -1.26
N ILE A 119 -4.01 13.95 -1.02
CA ILE A 119 -5.26 13.74 -1.77
C ILE A 119 -6.26 14.89 -1.57
N LEU A 120 -6.28 15.49 -0.37
CA LEU A 120 -7.04 16.71 -0.06
C LEU A 120 -6.40 17.99 -0.62
N GLY A 121 -5.16 17.90 -1.12
CA GLY A 121 -4.48 18.97 -1.84
C GLY A 121 -5.06 19.23 -3.23
N LYS A 122 -4.68 20.34 -3.86
CA LYS A 122 -5.28 20.78 -5.13
C LYS A 122 -4.78 20.07 -6.38
N GLU A 123 -3.53 19.59 -6.38
CA GLU A 123 -2.88 19.02 -7.57
C GLU A 123 -2.06 17.79 -7.20
N LEU A 124 -2.32 16.68 -7.89
CA LEU A 124 -1.66 15.40 -7.69
C LEU A 124 -0.60 15.19 -8.80
N ASN A 125 0.61 15.69 -8.56
CA ASN A 125 1.74 15.57 -9.49
C ASN A 125 2.93 14.79 -8.92
N ILE A 126 2.73 14.01 -7.85
CA ILE A 126 3.71 13.05 -7.34
C ILE A 126 3.10 11.66 -7.21
N VAL A 127 3.86 10.63 -7.52
CA VAL A 127 3.50 9.22 -7.35
C VAL A 127 4.41 8.62 -6.28
N LEU A 128 3.80 7.89 -5.34
CA LEU A 128 4.46 7.35 -4.16
C LEU A 128 4.74 5.85 -4.35
N LEU A 129 5.99 5.46 -4.10
CA LEU A 129 6.45 4.08 -4.06
C LEU A 129 7.03 3.76 -2.68
N ASP A 130 6.96 2.50 -2.26
CA ASP A 130 7.53 2.01 -1.01
C ASP A 130 8.43 0.77 -1.19
N GLN A 131 8.77 0.10 -0.08
CA GLN A 131 9.56 -1.13 -0.11
C GLN A 131 8.88 -2.27 -0.93
N ARG A 132 7.55 -2.39 -0.93
CA ARG A 132 6.82 -3.44 -1.69
C ARG A 132 6.91 -3.20 -3.19
N ASP A 133 6.86 -1.94 -3.63
CA ASP A 133 7.14 -1.58 -5.03
C ASP A 133 8.57 -1.99 -5.44
N MET A 134 9.56 -1.80 -4.54
CA MET A 134 10.96 -2.19 -4.79
C MET A 134 11.15 -3.71 -4.78
N ASP A 135 10.54 -4.43 -3.83
CA ASP A 135 10.57 -5.89 -3.75
C ASP A 135 9.89 -6.53 -4.99
N ALA A 136 8.79 -5.95 -5.46
CA ALA A 136 8.10 -6.37 -6.68
C ALA A 136 8.99 -6.16 -7.93
N SER A 137 9.72 -5.04 -7.95
CA SER A 137 10.63 -4.66 -9.05
C SER A 137 11.89 -5.53 -9.11
N ILE A 138 12.54 -5.77 -7.96
CA ILE A 138 13.90 -6.34 -7.85
C ILE A 138 13.86 -7.83 -7.47
N VAL A 139 13.20 -8.16 -6.36
CA VAL A 139 13.21 -9.52 -5.81
C VAL A 139 12.35 -10.42 -6.71
N ARG A 140 11.08 -10.02 -6.91
CA ARG A 140 10.06 -10.78 -7.66
C ARG A 140 10.13 -10.58 -9.18
N GLY A 141 11.07 -9.76 -9.66
CA GLY A 141 11.46 -9.67 -11.07
C GLY A 141 10.44 -9.05 -12.02
N SER A 142 9.44 -8.30 -11.52
CA SER A 142 8.44 -7.66 -12.38
C SER A 142 9.03 -6.48 -13.19
N GLY A 143 10.19 -5.97 -12.78
CA GLY A 143 10.89 -4.86 -13.42
C GLY A 143 10.32 -3.49 -13.03
N PHE A 144 11.19 -2.57 -12.62
CA PHE A 144 10.80 -1.23 -12.18
C PHE A 144 10.02 -0.44 -13.25
N LYS A 145 10.33 -0.63 -14.54
CA LYS A 145 9.58 0.02 -15.63
C LYS A 145 8.11 -0.41 -15.69
N SER A 146 7.80 -1.68 -15.40
CA SER A 146 6.43 -2.19 -15.37
C SER A 146 5.69 -1.68 -14.13
N VAL A 147 6.34 -1.74 -12.96
CA VAL A 147 5.81 -1.21 -11.68
C VAL A 147 5.52 0.29 -11.80
N LEU A 148 6.46 1.09 -12.33
CA LEU A 148 6.26 2.52 -12.51
C LEU A 148 5.12 2.83 -13.49
N LYS A 149 5.04 2.13 -14.64
CA LYS A 149 3.93 2.31 -15.60
C LYS A 149 2.57 2.02 -14.98
N PHE A 150 2.47 0.94 -14.19
CA PHE A 150 1.28 0.60 -13.42
C PHE A 150 0.85 1.72 -12.46
N LYS A 151 1.78 2.16 -11.61
CA LYS A 151 1.54 3.21 -10.61
C LYS A 151 1.17 4.55 -11.25
N LEU A 152 1.84 4.91 -12.34
CA LEU A 152 1.51 6.11 -13.15
C LEU A 152 0.12 6.02 -13.76
N ARG A 153 -0.29 4.84 -14.25
CA ARG A 153 -1.63 4.64 -14.80
C ARG A 153 -2.69 4.80 -13.71
N LYS A 154 -2.50 4.16 -12.55
CA LYS A 154 -3.42 4.29 -11.39
C LYS A 154 -3.48 5.70 -10.80
N ALA A 155 -2.39 6.45 -10.88
CA ALA A 155 -2.38 7.87 -10.53
C ALA A 155 -3.06 8.77 -11.58
N ALA A 156 -3.12 8.36 -12.85
CA ALA A 156 -3.69 9.14 -13.95
C ALA A 156 -5.18 8.86 -14.22
N GLU A 157 -5.62 7.60 -14.07
CA GLU A 157 -6.99 7.17 -14.35
C GLU A 157 -7.89 7.35 -13.11
N GLU A 158 -7.49 6.85 -11.93
CA GLU A 158 -8.29 6.93 -10.68
C GLU A 158 -7.72 7.91 -9.63
N GLY A 159 -6.61 8.58 -9.93
CA GLY A 159 -5.93 9.50 -9.01
C GLY A 159 -5.27 8.81 -7.80
N ALA A 160 -5.09 7.48 -7.85
CA ALA A 160 -4.51 6.69 -6.78
C ALA A 160 -2.97 6.82 -6.76
N ILE A 161 -2.47 7.96 -6.26
CA ILE A 161 -1.03 8.29 -6.24
C ILE A 161 -0.15 7.29 -5.46
N TYR A 162 -0.73 6.51 -4.55
CA TYR A 162 -0.04 5.49 -3.75
C TYR A 162 -0.76 4.13 -3.82
N PHE A 163 -1.08 3.69 -5.03
CA PHE A 163 -1.75 2.41 -5.24
C PHE A 163 -0.84 1.21 -4.87
N PRO A 164 -1.33 0.19 -4.13
CA PRO A 164 -0.54 -0.98 -3.74
C PRO A 164 -0.23 -1.90 -4.94
N MET A 165 0.97 -2.49 -4.98
CA MET A 165 1.35 -3.50 -5.99
C MET A 165 0.89 -4.92 -5.66
N GLU A 166 0.41 -5.14 -4.44
CA GLU A 166 0.21 -6.47 -3.87
C GLU A 166 -1.05 -6.50 -2.99
N GLY A 167 -1.70 -7.67 -2.95
CA GLY A 167 -2.80 -7.96 -2.04
C GLY A 167 -2.53 -9.21 -1.22
N ASP A 168 -3.10 -9.26 -0.02
CA ASP A 168 -3.06 -10.42 0.86
C ASP A 168 -4.20 -11.38 0.49
N LEU A 169 -3.90 -12.64 0.15
CA LEU A 169 -4.90 -13.68 -0.06
C LEU A 169 -5.05 -14.53 1.22
N VAL A 170 -6.28 -14.60 1.74
CA VAL A 170 -6.64 -15.30 2.97
C VAL A 170 -7.64 -16.42 2.66
N THR A 171 -7.41 -17.59 3.25
CA THR A 171 -8.27 -18.78 3.17
C THR A 171 -8.41 -19.42 4.56
N ALA A 172 -9.21 -20.49 4.70
CA ALA A 172 -9.39 -21.20 5.97
C ALA A 172 -8.20 -22.08 6.41
N ASP A 173 -7.36 -22.50 5.46
CA ASP A 173 -6.22 -23.37 5.76
C ASP A 173 -5.08 -22.56 6.37
N LYS A 174 -4.53 -23.04 7.50
CA LYS A 174 -3.33 -22.50 8.16
C LYS A 174 -2.06 -22.75 7.33
N THR A 175 -2.04 -22.21 6.13
CA THR A 175 -0.83 -22.08 5.32
C THR A 175 0.01 -21.00 5.98
N SER A 176 1.23 -21.33 6.43
CA SER A 176 2.01 -20.52 7.37
C SER A 176 2.53 -19.16 6.87
N ALA A 177 2.01 -18.67 5.74
CA ALA A 177 2.14 -17.31 5.25
C ALA A 177 0.86 -16.94 4.49
N VAL A 178 0.38 -15.71 4.71
CA VAL A 178 -0.60 -15.07 3.82
C VAL A 178 0.01 -15.02 2.42
N GLU A 179 -0.67 -15.53 1.41
CA GLU A 179 -0.14 -15.56 0.05
C GLU A 179 -0.23 -14.16 -0.55
N ILE A 180 0.90 -13.65 -1.04
CA ILE A 180 1.01 -12.29 -1.58
C ILE A 180 0.71 -12.34 -3.08
N ASP A 181 -0.46 -11.83 -3.47
CA ASP A 181 -0.89 -11.76 -4.87
C ASP A 181 -0.34 -10.51 -5.56
N LEU A 182 0.51 -10.74 -6.57
CA LEU A 182 1.19 -9.71 -7.36
C LEU A 182 0.29 -9.13 -8.45
N LEU A 183 -0.01 -7.84 -8.36
CA LEU A 183 -0.65 -7.10 -9.44
C LEU A 183 0.39 -6.76 -10.51
N ARG A 184 0.34 -7.39 -11.68
CA ARG A 184 1.25 -7.07 -12.81
C ARG A 184 0.53 -6.30 -13.89
N TYR A 185 1.15 -5.25 -14.41
CA TYR A 185 0.68 -4.59 -15.63
C TYR A 185 1.07 -5.40 -16.87
N ASP A 186 0.08 -5.79 -17.67
CA ASP A 186 0.31 -6.35 -18.99
C ASP A 186 0.38 -5.22 -20.03
N HIS A 187 1.52 -5.11 -20.71
CA HIS A 187 1.73 -4.11 -21.76
C HIS A 187 1.01 -4.46 -23.08
N ALA A 188 0.54 -5.71 -23.26
CA ALA A 188 -0.14 -6.17 -24.47
C ALA A 188 -1.66 -5.92 -24.43
N THR A 189 -2.33 -6.30 -23.34
CA THR A 189 -3.76 -6.00 -23.13
C THR A 189 -4.02 -4.63 -22.49
N GLY A 190 -3.00 -4.04 -21.85
CA GLY A 190 -3.19 -2.88 -20.99
C GLY A 190 -3.96 -3.21 -19.70
N GLY A 191 -4.19 -4.49 -19.39
CA GLY A 191 -4.86 -4.95 -18.18
C GLY A 191 -3.90 -5.20 -17.02
N ILE A 192 -4.48 -5.62 -15.89
CA ILE A 192 -3.74 -6.14 -14.74
C ILE A 192 -3.88 -7.66 -14.74
N MET A 193 -2.76 -8.39 -14.70
CA MET A 193 -2.74 -9.85 -14.58
C MET A 193 -2.14 -10.28 -13.23
N ALA A 194 -2.73 -11.32 -12.63
CA ALA A 194 -2.22 -12.02 -11.46
C ALA A 194 -1.68 -13.41 -11.86
N THR A 195 -0.51 -13.80 -11.31
CA THR A 195 0.16 -15.09 -11.56
C THR A 195 1.16 -15.42 -10.43
N GLN A 196 1.33 -16.64 -9.89
CA GLN A 196 0.55 -17.90 -9.72
C GLN A 196 1.49 -18.88 -8.95
N PRO A 197 1.06 -20.00 -8.31
CA PRO A 197 -0.23 -20.70 -8.41
C PRO A 197 -0.93 -21.00 -7.06
N ALA A 198 -1.93 -20.19 -6.75
CA ALA A 198 -3.28 -20.74 -6.57
C ALA A 198 -4.12 -20.37 -7.81
N GLN A 199 -5.39 -20.79 -7.86
CA GLN A 199 -6.41 -20.06 -8.63
C GLN A 199 -7.16 -19.10 -7.69
N PRO A 200 -6.83 -17.79 -7.66
CA PRO A 200 -7.68 -16.79 -7.01
C PRO A 200 -8.11 -15.66 -7.97
N ALA A 201 -8.21 -15.95 -9.27
CA ALA A 201 -8.89 -15.06 -10.23
C ALA A 201 -10.39 -14.88 -9.92
N ALA A 202 -10.92 -15.65 -8.95
CA ALA A 202 -12.23 -15.52 -8.35
C ALA A 202 -12.11 -15.58 -6.82
N ALA A 203 -11.42 -14.61 -6.22
CA ALA A 203 -11.59 -14.38 -4.79
C ALA A 203 -13.06 -13.97 -4.52
N ASP A 204 -13.72 -14.64 -3.59
CA ASP A 204 -15.16 -14.50 -3.33
C ASP A 204 -15.51 -13.13 -2.69
N LEU A 205 -14.51 -12.45 -2.13
CA LEU A 205 -14.63 -11.14 -1.49
C LEU A 205 -13.34 -10.34 -1.70
N LEU A 206 -13.47 -9.08 -2.12
CA LEU A 206 -12.41 -8.08 -2.01
C LEU A 206 -12.64 -7.26 -0.74
N ILE A 207 -11.64 -7.19 0.13
CA ILE A 207 -11.62 -6.24 1.24
C ILE A 207 -10.66 -5.10 0.89
N VAL A 208 -11.10 -3.85 1.05
CA VAL A 208 -10.22 -2.67 1.04
C VAL A 208 -10.20 -2.07 2.43
N CYS A 209 -9.01 -1.90 2.99
CA CYS A 209 -8.81 -1.35 4.34
C CYS A 209 -7.86 -0.15 4.34
N GLU A 210 -7.93 0.68 5.38
CA GLU A 210 -7.20 1.93 5.47
C GLU A 210 -5.68 1.74 5.50
N GLY A 211 -5.16 1.01 6.49
CA GLY A 211 -3.73 0.88 6.75
C GLY A 211 -3.21 -0.56 6.93
N ASP A 212 -1.88 -0.68 6.96
CA ASP A 212 -1.18 -1.94 7.18
C ASP A 212 -1.41 -2.56 8.58
N SER A 213 -1.83 -1.75 9.55
CA SER A 213 -2.18 -2.22 10.90
C SER A 213 -3.49 -3.00 10.86
N ASP A 214 -4.49 -2.44 10.19
CA ASP A 214 -5.86 -2.96 10.08
C ASP A 214 -5.87 -4.20 9.19
N ARG A 215 -5.10 -4.20 8.09
CA ARG A 215 -4.85 -5.39 7.26
C ARG A 215 -4.48 -6.61 8.11
N VAL A 216 -3.60 -6.44 9.11
CA VAL A 216 -3.17 -7.55 9.99
C VAL A 216 -4.31 -8.00 10.90
N VAL A 217 -5.14 -7.10 11.40
CA VAL A 217 -6.34 -7.43 12.20
C VAL A 217 -7.35 -8.19 11.34
N ILE A 218 -7.71 -7.61 10.18
CA ILE A 218 -8.66 -8.13 9.21
C ILE A 218 -8.24 -9.52 8.72
N ALA A 219 -6.98 -9.70 8.29
CA ALA A 219 -6.48 -11.00 7.83
C ALA A 219 -6.56 -12.07 8.92
N THR A 220 -6.11 -11.75 10.14
CA THR A 220 -6.13 -12.68 11.27
C THR A 220 -7.56 -13.07 11.66
N LEU A 221 -8.50 -12.12 11.66
CA LEU A 221 -9.90 -12.40 11.97
C LEU A 221 -10.60 -13.15 10.83
N ALA A 222 -10.35 -12.80 9.57
CA ALA A 222 -10.91 -13.47 8.41
C ALA A 222 -10.47 -14.95 8.35
N GLU A 223 -9.18 -15.23 8.54
CA GLU A 223 -8.65 -16.60 8.66
C GLU A 223 -9.40 -17.39 9.75
N ARG A 224 -9.54 -16.81 10.95
CA ARG A 224 -10.24 -17.45 12.08
C ARG A 224 -11.73 -17.69 11.81
N ILE A 225 -12.41 -16.75 11.16
CA ILE A 225 -13.85 -16.86 10.83
C ILE A 225 -14.06 -17.94 9.75
N LEU A 226 -13.25 -17.93 8.69
CA LEU A 226 -13.30 -18.94 7.62
C LEU A 226 -13.01 -20.34 8.17
N ALA A 227 -11.97 -20.49 9.00
CA ALA A 227 -11.59 -21.75 9.64
C ALA A 227 -12.68 -22.27 10.60
N ALA A 228 -13.27 -21.41 11.43
CA ALA A 228 -14.35 -21.78 12.34
C ALA A 228 -15.62 -22.24 11.61
N ALA A 229 -15.91 -21.66 10.45
CA ALA A 229 -17.05 -22.04 9.61
C ALA A 229 -16.76 -23.23 8.66
N GLY A 230 -15.53 -23.72 8.57
CA GLY A 230 -15.12 -24.72 7.57
C GLY A 230 -15.28 -24.23 6.12
N SER A 231 -15.21 -22.91 5.92
CA SER A 231 -15.48 -22.26 4.63
C SER A 231 -14.30 -22.45 3.66
N ARG A 232 -14.60 -22.67 2.38
CA ARG A 232 -13.60 -22.69 1.29
C ARG A 232 -13.45 -21.35 0.57
N ARG A 233 -14.14 -20.29 1.04
CA ARG A 233 -14.04 -18.97 0.42
C ARG A 233 -12.62 -18.42 0.53
N SER A 234 -12.23 -17.67 -0.48
CA SER A 234 -10.96 -16.96 -0.55
C SER A 234 -11.22 -15.45 -0.54
N ILE A 235 -10.41 -14.72 0.22
CA ILE A 235 -10.60 -13.29 0.47
C ILE A 235 -9.32 -12.57 0.09
N LYS A 236 -9.42 -11.57 -0.78
CA LYS A 236 -8.30 -10.70 -1.15
C LYS A 236 -8.39 -9.40 -0.36
N ILE A 237 -7.33 -9.03 0.35
CA ILE A 237 -7.27 -7.81 1.16
C ILE A 237 -6.28 -6.84 0.52
N MET A 238 -6.75 -5.64 0.22
CA MET A 238 -5.96 -4.51 -0.31
C MET A 238 -5.88 -3.40 0.74
N THR A 239 -4.76 -2.70 0.77
CA THR A 239 -4.52 -1.54 1.65
C THR A 239 -4.59 -0.25 0.83
N ALA A 240 -5.42 0.69 1.28
CA ALA A 240 -5.61 1.98 0.62
C ALA A 240 -4.50 2.99 0.95
N MET A 241 -3.83 2.80 2.09
CA MET A 241 -2.78 3.66 2.62
C MET A 241 -3.27 5.06 3.02
N GLY A 242 -4.46 5.11 3.62
CA GLY A 242 -5.15 6.35 3.98
C GLY A 242 -6.65 6.27 3.69
N LYS A 243 -7.44 6.93 4.52
CA LYS A 243 -8.91 6.89 4.49
C LYS A 243 -9.48 7.54 3.24
N MET A 244 -8.92 8.67 2.81
CA MET A 244 -9.30 9.37 1.58
C MET A 244 -8.81 8.65 0.30
N ALA A 245 -7.88 7.72 0.42
CA ALA A 245 -7.42 6.87 -0.68
C ALA A 245 -8.36 5.68 -0.96
N ILE A 246 -9.19 5.26 0.02
CA ILE A 246 -10.04 4.05 -0.08
C ILE A 246 -10.88 4.01 -1.36
N PRO A 247 -11.69 5.03 -1.72
CA PRO A 247 -12.53 4.94 -2.91
C PRO A 247 -11.71 4.82 -4.19
N ARG A 248 -10.57 5.51 -4.27
CA ARG A 248 -9.67 5.46 -5.44
C ARG A 248 -9.10 4.06 -5.64
N VAL A 249 -8.66 3.42 -4.55
CA VAL A 249 -8.12 2.04 -4.60
C VAL A 249 -9.22 1.03 -4.87
N ALA A 250 -10.42 1.21 -4.32
CA ALA A 250 -11.58 0.36 -4.58
C ALA A 250 -12.05 0.43 -6.05
N ASN A 251 -12.25 1.63 -6.61
CA ASN A 251 -12.64 1.83 -8.01
C ASN A 251 -11.57 1.23 -8.97
N ALA A 252 -10.29 1.51 -8.67
CA ALA A 252 -9.17 0.97 -9.43
C ALA A 252 -9.05 -0.56 -9.41
N MET A 253 -9.48 -1.20 -8.31
CA MET A 253 -9.55 -2.66 -8.19
C MET A 253 -10.81 -3.25 -8.83
N TRP A 254 -11.96 -2.59 -8.73
CA TRP A 254 -13.24 -3.06 -9.29
C TRP A 254 -13.16 -3.34 -10.79
N SER A 255 -12.48 -2.48 -11.55
CA SER A 255 -12.21 -2.69 -13.00
C SER A 255 -11.45 -3.98 -13.35
N THR A 256 -10.82 -4.62 -12.36
CA THR A 256 -9.94 -5.79 -12.49
C THR A 256 -10.51 -7.01 -11.75
N PHE A 257 -11.45 -6.81 -10.84
CA PHE A 257 -12.03 -7.85 -10.01
C PHE A 257 -13.27 -8.46 -10.69
N ASN A 258 -13.58 -9.72 -10.40
CA ASN A 258 -14.71 -10.41 -11.04
C ASN A 258 -16.04 -9.74 -10.62
N SER A 259 -16.91 -9.48 -11.59
CA SER A 259 -18.15 -8.69 -11.40
C SER A 259 -19.20 -9.35 -10.48
N GLU A 260 -19.03 -10.63 -10.15
CA GLU A 260 -19.91 -11.36 -9.23
C GLU A 260 -19.46 -11.30 -7.75
N SER A 261 -18.24 -10.84 -7.48
CA SER A 261 -17.68 -10.82 -6.12
C SER A 261 -17.99 -9.51 -5.40
N LYS A 262 -18.57 -9.58 -4.18
CA LYS A 262 -18.84 -8.39 -3.34
C LYS A 262 -17.53 -7.67 -2.96
N VAL A 263 -17.60 -6.35 -2.80
CA VAL A 263 -16.54 -5.56 -2.17
C VAL A 263 -16.94 -5.16 -0.74
N LEU A 264 -16.05 -5.38 0.21
CA LEU A 264 -16.18 -4.91 1.60
C LEU A 264 -15.13 -3.84 1.86
N ILE A 265 -15.58 -2.69 2.35
CA ILE A 265 -14.71 -1.64 2.89
C ILE A 265 -14.62 -1.82 4.41
N VAL A 266 -13.42 -1.83 4.97
CA VAL A 266 -13.21 -1.77 6.43
C VAL A 266 -12.40 -0.51 6.73
N VAL A 267 -12.97 0.41 7.49
CA VAL A 267 -12.41 1.75 7.70
C VAL A 267 -12.73 2.25 9.10
N ASP A 268 -11.86 3.09 9.64
CA ASP A 268 -12.11 3.73 10.93
C ASP A 268 -13.11 4.87 10.81
N GLY A 269 -13.93 5.04 11.84
CA GLY A 269 -14.97 6.08 11.90
C GLY A 269 -14.41 7.46 12.25
N ASP A 270 -13.27 7.54 12.93
CA ASP A 270 -12.68 8.77 13.50
C ASP A 270 -13.63 9.56 14.43
N ASN A 271 -14.58 8.88 15.07
CA ASN A 271 -15.73 9.47 15.78
C ASN A 271 -16.79 10.14 14.86
N ASP A 272 -16.63 10.10 13.54
CA ASP A 272 -17.64 10.49 12.56
C ASP A 272 -17.93 9.36 11.53
N PRO A 273 -18.65 8.30 11.95
CA PRO A 273 -19.03 7.22 11.04
C PRO A 273 -20.02 7.68 9.97
N THR A 274 -20.76 8.79 10.20
CA THR A 274 -21.73 9.33 9.24
C THR A 274 -21.05 10.08 8.10
N GLY A 275 -20.06 10.93 8.42
CA GLY A 275 -19.19 11.56 7.44
C GLY A 275 -18.35 10.54 6.69
N THR A 276 -17.80 9.54 7.40
CA THR A 276 -17.08 8.41 6.79
C THR A 276 -17.93 7.66 5.76
N ALA A 277 -19.16 7.27 6.13
CA ALA A 277 -20.08 6.61 5.20
C ALA A 277 -20.47 7.51 4.01
N SER A 278 -20.52 8.84 4.21
CA SER A 278 -20.83 9.81 3.15
C SER A 278 -19.65 10.02 2.21
N MET A 279 -18.41 10.04 2.73
CA MET A 279 -17.17 10.07 1.95
C MET A 279 -17.09 8.85 1.02
N LEU A 280 -17.34 7.64 1.55
CA LEU A 280 -17.39 6.42 0.73
C LEU A 280 -18.48 6.51 -0.35
N ARG A 281 -19.73 6.83 0.02
CA ARG A 281 -20.83 6.96 -0.96
C ARG A 281 -20.57 7.97 -2.08
N ASN A 282 -19.83 9.04 -1.80
CA ASN A 282 -19.52 10.07 -2.79
C ASN A 282 -18.32 9.71 -3.68
N GLY A 283 -17.45 8.80 -3.24
CA GLY A 283 -16.23 8.41 -3.97
C GLY A 283 -16.31 7.07 -4.70
N MET A 284 -17.22 6.18 -4.32
CA MET A 284 -17.34 4.84 -4.93
C MET A 284 -18.12 4.90 -6.24
N GLU A 285 -17.54 4.37 -7.33
CA GLU A 285 -18.09 4.47 -8.69
C GLU A 285 -18.95 3.26 -9.10
N PHE A 286 -19.14 2.29 -8.20
CA PHE A 286 -19.89 1.06 -8.44
C PHE A 286 -20.87 0.76 -7.29
N PRO A 287 -21.96 0.01 -7.53
CA PRO A 287 -23.03 -0.17 -6.54
C PRO A 287 -22.78 -1.32 -5.55
N ASP A 288 -22.06 -2.38 -5.96
CA ASP A 288 -22.00 -3.65 -5.22
C ASP A 288 -20.90 -3.69 -4.14
N TRP A 289 -21.02 -2.79 -3.15
CA TRP A 289 -20.16 -2.76 -1.98
C TRP A 289 -20.93 -2.59 -0.66
N ILE A 290 -20.27 -2.98 0.42
CA ILE A 290 -20.69 -2.77 1.80
C ILE A 290 -19.52 -2.22 2.62
N ALA A 291 -19.80 -1.50 3.71
CA ALA A 291 -18.76 -0.99 4.62
C ALA A 291 -19.01 -1.41 6.06
N ALA A 292 -17.97 -1.88 6.73
CA ALA A 292 -17.88 -2.02 8.18
C ALA A 292 -17.02 -0.88 8.72
N ILE A 293 -17.65 0.11 9.36
CA ILE A 293 -17.01 1.34 9.84
C ILE A 293 -16.77 1.20 11.35
N ALA A 294 -15.58 0.74 11.74
CA ALA A 294 -15.23 0.56 13.15
C ALA A 294 -15.11 1.92 13.83
N ASN A 295 -15.81 2.16 14.95
CA ASN A 295 -15.87 3.50 15.55
C ASN A 295 -15.56 3.50 17.06
N PRO A 296 -14.61 4.33 17.55
CA PRO A 296 -13.81 5.31 16.79
C PRO A 296 -12.88 4.69 15.74
N SER A 297 -12.36 3.49 16.02
CA SER A 297 -11.40 2.78 15.18
C SER A 297 -11.42 1.26 15.40
N ILE A 298 -10.72 0.49 14.57
CA ILE A 298 -10.70 -0.98 14.59
C ILE A 298 -10.18 -1.59 15.90
N GLU A 299 -9.38 -0.86 16.68
CA GLU A 299 -8.92 -1.27 18.01
C GLU A 299 -10.07 -1.49 19.00
N THR A 300 -11.23 -0.84 18.77
CA THR A 300 -12.47 -1.04 19.54
C THR A 300 -12.94 -2.49 19.48
N TRP A 301 -12.75 -3.17 18.34
CA TRP A 301 -13.07 -4.59 18.21
C TRP A 301 -12.14 -5.48 19.04
N LEU A 302 -10.92 -5.01 19.31
CA LEU A 302 -9.85 -5.74 20.01
C LEU A 302 -9.78 -5.46 21.53
N ASP A 303 -10.65 -4.60 22.07
CA ASP A 303 -10.57 -4.06 23.44
C ASP A 303 -9.22 -3.38 23.73
N LEU A 304 -8.61 -2.73 22.73
CA LEU A 304 -7.34 -2.01 22.88
C LEU A 304 -7.55 -0.50 22.93
N ASP A 305 -6.84 0.18 23.84
CA ASP A 305 -6.85 1.65 23.93
C ASP A 305 -5.86 2.27 22.92
N PHE A 306 -6.41 2.90 21.88
CA PHE A 306 -5.70 3.61 20.82
C PHE A 306 -4.63 4.60 21.34
N GLU A 307 -4.92 5.34 22.41
CA GLU A 307 -3.99 6.35 22.96
C GLU A 307 -2.73 5.72 23.59
N THR A 308 -2.85 4.51 24.15
CA THR A 308 -1.68 3.77 24.65
C THR A 308 -0.83 3.16 23.53
N LEU A 309 -1.44 2.88 22.38
CA LEU A 309 -0.80 2.28 21.22
C LEU A 309 -0.05 3.31 20.38
N ARG A 310 -0.60 4.50 20.18
CA ARG A 310 0.01 5.60 19.40
C ARG A 310 1.38 6.05 19.95
N ARG A 311 1.64 5.81 21.23
CA ARG A 311 2.94 6.09 21.90
C ARG A 311 4.03 5.04 21.61
N ARG A 312 3.74 3.99 20.84
CA ARG A 312 4.66 2.87 20.52
C ARG A 312 4.92 2.83 19.01
N GLY A 313 6.18 2.57 18.62
CA GLY A 313 6.56 2.48 17.20
C GLY A 313 5.83 1.36 16.44
N GLY A 314 5.54 1.58 15.15
CA GLY A 314 4.59 0.78 14.36
C GLY A 314 4.84 -0.74 14.33
N LYS A 315 6.09 -1.20 14.31
CA LYS A 315 6.40 -2.66 14.40
C LYS A 315 5.93 -3.30 15.71
N SER A 316 5.89 -2.53 16.80
CA SER A 316 5.35 -2.98 18.09
C SER A 316 3.83 -3.01 18.09
N ARG A 317 3.17 -2.04 17.42
CA ARG A 317 1.71 -1.96 17.22
C ARG A 317 1.20 -3.20 16.47
N ILE A 318 1.77 -3.49 15.30
CA ILE A 318 1.41 -4.66 14.45
C ILE A 318 1.51 -5.99 15.24
N LYS A 319 2.56 -6.19 16.04
CA LYS A 319 2.73 -7.42 16.84
C LYS A 319 1.67 -7.55 17.93
N GLN A 320 1.24 -6.44 18.53
CA GLN A 320 0.15 -6.43 19.51
C GLN A 320 -1.21 -6.71 18.85
N TYR A 321 -1.45 -6.16 17.66
CA TYR A 321 -2.71 -6.32 16.93
C TYR A 321 -2.93 -7.76 16.50
N ARG A 322 -1.88 -8.39 15.96
CA ARG A 322 -1.87 -9.84 15.68
C ARG A 322 -2.21 -10.66 16.92
N LYS A 323 -1.51 -10.44 18.03
CA LYS A 323 -1.74 -11.19 19.29
C LYS A 323 -3.17 -11.01 19.81
N ALA A 324 -3.69 -9.78 19.83
CA ALA A 324 -5.06 -9.50 20.28
C ALA A 324 -6.09 -10.20 19.37
N SER A 325 -5.91 -10.10 18.05
CA SER A 325 -6.76 -10.73 17.03
C SER A 325 -6.72 -12.26 17.08
N GLU A 326 -5.59 -12.87 17.47
CA GLU A 326 -5.46 -14.32 17.70
C GLU A 326 -6.26 -14.77 18.93
N SER A 327 -6.27 -13.97 20.01
CA SER A 327 -6.94 -14.30 21.28
C SER A 327 -8.40 -13.85 21.40
N LEU A 328 -8.91 -13.07 20.44
CA LEU A 328 -10.22 -12.43 20.53
C LEU A 328 -11.39 -13.44 20.59
N ASP A 329 -12.39 -13.20 21.43
CA ASP A 329 -13.68 -13.89 21.36
C ASP A 329 -14.55 -13.25 20.27
N ILE A 330 -14.58 -13.90 19.10
CA ILE A 330 -15.27 -13.41 17.90
C ILE A 330 -16.78 -13.33 18.11
N ASP A 331 -17.38 -14.26 18.86
CA ASP A 331 -18.83 -14.26 19.09
C ASP A 331 -19.25 -13.19 20.09
N ALA A 332 -18.44 -12.95 21.14
CA ALA A 332 -18.68 -11.82 22.04
C ALA A 332 -18.63 -10.47 21.31
N VAL A 333 -17.68 -10.28 20.39
CA VAL A 333 -17.57 -9.04 19.61
C VAL A 333 -18.73 -8.91 18.61
N ARG A 334 -19.10 -10.00 17.93
CA ARG A 334 -20.24 -10.06 16.99
C ARG A 334 -21.59 -9.74 17.65
N LEU A 335 -21.74 -10.02 18.94
CA LEU A 335 -22.96 -9.70 19.69
C LEU A 335 -23.02 -8.24 20.20
N ARG A 336 -21.87 -7.59 20.43
CA ARG A 336 -21.81 -6.21 20.94
C ARG A 336 -21.68 -5.13 19.86
N ASP A 337 -21.07 -5.46 18.71
CA ASP A 337 -20.74 -4.49 17.65
C ASP A 337 -21.40 -4.88 16.32
N THR A 338 -22.26 -4.00 15.81
CA THR A 338 -23.03 -4.22 14.57
C THR A 338 -22.16 -4.13 13.31
N GLN A 339 -21.08 -3.36 13.34
CA GLN A 339 -20.14 -3.21 12.23
C GLN A 339 -19.23 -4.44 12.15
N PHE A 340 -18.80 -4.98 13.29
CA PHE A 340 -18.15 -6.29 13.35
C PHE A 340 -19.08 -7.41 12.88
N ALA A 341 -20.37 -7.39 13.24
CA ALA A 341 -21.34 -8.36 12.74
C ALA A 341 -21.50 -8.30 11.21
N GLN A 342 -21.48 -7.10 10.63
CA GLN A 342 -21.50 -6.90 9.18
C GLN A 342 -20.21 -7.41 8.50
N PHE A 343 -19.04 -7.15 9.10
CA PHE A 343 -17.75 -7.71 8.69
C PHE A 343 -17.75 -9.25 8.71
N TYR A 344 -18.22 -9.86 9.80
CA TYR A 344 -18.33 -11.31 9.97
C TYR A 344 -19.24 -11.95 8.89
N ASN A 345 -20.41 -11.37 8.66
CA ASN A 345 -21.36 -11.85 7.65
C ASN A 345 -20.78 -11.78 6.23
N ALA A 346 -20.08 -10.70 5.90
CA ALA A 346 -19.42 -10.52 4.61
C ALA A 346 -18.35 -11.59 4.32
N ILE A 347 -17.57 -11.96 5.34
CA ILE A 347 -16.55 -13.04 5.26
C ILE A 347 -17.19 -14.40 4.98
N LEU A 348 -18.36 -14.68 5.56
CA LEU A 348 -19.10 -15.91 5.28
C LEU A 348 -19.89 -15.88 3.97
N GLY A 349 -20.19 -14.70 3.44
CA GLY A 349 -20.88 -14.52 2.16
C GLY A 349 -22.39 -14.38 2.27
N ALA A 350 -22.88 -14.05 3.48
CA ALA A 350 -24.28 -13.73 3.75
C ALA A 350 -24.71 -12.38 3.15
#